data_AF-A0A8C2QU15-F1
#
_entry.id   AF-A0A8C2QU15-F1
#
_cell.length_a   1.000
_cell.length_b   1.000
_cell.length_c   1.000
_cell.angle_alpha   90.00
_cell.angle_beta   90.00
_cell.angle_gamma   90.00
#
_symmetry.space_group_name_H-M   'P 1'
#
loop_
_entity.id
_entity.type
_entity.pdbx_description
1 polymer ?
#
loop_
_entity_poly.entity_id
_entity_poly.type
_entity_poly.pdbx_seq_one_letter_code
_entity_poly.pdbx_strand_id
1 'polypeptide(L)'
;MGLPPPGLWLKRLWVLFQVALHVAIGKVLLTLFPRRVKKNILAMGEKTGMTRNPHFSHENWIPTFFSAQYFWFILKVRWQRLEDMTEQGGLAPNCPVVRLSGERCSIWDFMQGNRPLVLNFGSCTPSFIFKFDQFKRLIEDFGSVADFLIIYIEEAHASG
;
A
#
# COMPACT_ATOMS: atom_id res chain seq x y z
N MET A 1 11.15 10.00 17.03
CA MET A 1 10.53 10.33 18.33
C MET A 1 9.02 10.46 18.11
N GLY A 2 8.21 9.61 18.74
CA GLY A 2 6.75 9.64 18.59
C GLY A 2 6.16 10.95 19.13
N LEU A 3 5.14 11.49 18.46
CA LEU A 3 4.43 12.69 18.93
C LEU A 3 3.76 12.45 20.29
N PRO A 4 3.68 13.47 21.16
CA PRO A 4 2.96 13.35 22.42
C PRO A 4 1.48 13.00 22.16
N PRO A 5 0.85 12.18 23.02
CA PRO A 5 -0.52 11.68 22.81
C PRO A 5 -1.56 12.74 22.39
N PRO A 6 -1.66 13.93 23.03
CA PRO A 6 -2.65 14.94 22.63
C PRO A 6 -2.40 15.52 21.23
N GLY A 7 -1.14 15.63 20.80
CA GLY A 7 -0.79 16.11 19.47
C GLY A 7 -1.16 15.10 18.37
N LEU A 8 -1.05 13.80 18.67
CA LEU A 8 -1.48 12.75 17.76
C LEU A 8 -3.00 12.76 17.57
N TRP A 9 -3.78 12.92 18.64
CA TRP A 9 -5.25 13.04 18.57
C TRP A 9 -5.71 14.22 17.72
N LEU A 10 -5.08 15.39 17.88
CA LEU A 10 -5.40 16.57 17.07
C LEU A 10 -5.10 16.32 15.58
N LYS A 11 -3.94 15.72 15.26
CA LYS A 11 -3.60 15.32 13.88
C LYS A 11 -4.58 14.30 13.33
N ARG A 12 -5.02 13.34 14.15
CA ARG A 12 -6.01 12.34 13.75
C ARG A 12 -7.35 12.99 13.40
N LEU A 13 -7.84 13.92 14.22
CA LEU A 13 -9.07 14.69 13.94
C LEU A 13 -8.94 15.55 12.68
N TRP A 14 -7.77 16.18 12.48
CA TRP A 14 -7.50 16.95 11.27
C TRP A 14 -7.51 16.07 10.01
N VAL A 15 -6.88 14.90 10.06
CA VAL A 15 -6.92 13.91 8.96
C VAL A 15 -8.35 13.46 8.68
N LEU A 16 -9.16 13.19 9.73
CA LEU A 16 -10.57 12.84 9.58
C LEU A 16 -11.33 13.91 8.80
N PHE A 17 -11.17 15.19 9.19
CA PHE A 17 -11.77 16.32 8.50
C PHE A 17 -11.35 16.38 7.02
N GLN A 18 -10.04 16.25 6.74
CA GLN A 18 -9.53 16.28 5.36
C GLN A 18 -10.09 15.14 4.50
N VAL A 19 -10.17 13.92 5.03
CA VAL A 19 -10.72 12.77 4.29
C VAL A 19 -12.22 12.96 4.06
N ALA A 20 -12.96 13.43 5.07
CA ALA A 20 -14.39 13.70 4.94
C ALA A 20 -14.67 14.77 3.86
N LEU A 21 -13.92 15.88 3.90
CA LEU A 21 -14.03 16.95 2.90
C LEU A 21 -13.69 16.45 1.50
N HIS A 22 -12.61 15.68 1.35
CA HIS A 22 -12.20 15.11 0.06
C HIS A 22 -13.25 14.17 -0.53
N VAL A 23 -13.83 13.29 0.30
CA VAL A 23 -14.90 12.37 -0.12
C VAL A 23 -16.18 13.12 -0.45
N ALA A 24 -16.56 14.14 0.31
CA ALA A 24 -17.74 14.96 0.04
C ALA A 24 -17.60 15.71 -1.29
N ILE A 25 -16.48 16.39 -1.52
CA ILE A 25 -16.19 17.07 -2.80
C ILE A 25 -16.20 16.07 -3.96
N GLY A 26 -15.55 14.92 -3.79
CA GLY A 26 -15.52 13.86 -4.80
C GLY A 26 -16.91 13.34 -5.16
N LYS A 27 -17.79 13.14 -4.16
CA LYS A 27 -19.19 12.77 -4.39
C LYS A 27 -19.97 13.85 -5.12
N VAL A 28 -19.84 15.12 -4.72
CA VAL A 28 -20.49 16.24 -5.41
C VAL A 28 -20.05 16.32 -6.87
N LEU A 29 -18.74 16.20 -7.14
CA LEU A 29 -18.22 16.20 -8.51
C LEU A 29 -18.67 14.98 -9.31
N LEU A 30 -18.80 13.81 -8.69
CA LEU A 30 -19.37 12.62 -9.34
C LEU A 30 -20.83 12.83 -9.74
N THR A 31 -21.61 13.49 -8.89
CA THR A 31 -23.03 13.81 -9.18
C THR A 31 -23.16 14.87 -10.27
N LEU A 32 -22.36 15.93 -10.23
CA LEU A 32 -22.44 17.06 -11.18
C LEU A 32 -21.76 16.77 -12.53
N PHE A 33 -20.60 16.09 -12.51
CA PHE A 33 -19.76 15.88 -13.69
C PHE A 33 -19.23 14.44 -13.81
N PRO A 34 -20.11 13.42 -13.84
CA PRO A 34 -19.71 12.01 -13.79
C PRO A 34 -18.71 11.63 -14.89
N ARG A 35 -18.89 12.15 -16.12
CA ARG A 35 -18.02 11.86 -17.27
C ARG A 35 -16.59 12.38 -17.07
N ARG A 36 -16.43 13.58 -16.50
CA ARG A 36 -15.11 14.20 -16.26
C ARG A 36 -14.37 13.46 -15.15
N VAL A 37 -15.06 13.14 -14.06
CA VAL A 37 -14.46 12.41 -12.93
C VAL A 37 -14.04 11.00 -13.36
N LYS A 38 -14.88 10.26 -14.07
CA LYS A 38 -14.50 8.94 -14.62
C LYS A 38 -13.25 9.01 -15.50
N LYS A 39 -13.16 10.00 -16.38
CA LYS A 39 -11.96 10.20 -17.23
C LYS A 39 -10.71 10.48 -16.40
N ASN A 40 -10.80 11.30 -15.35
CA ASN A 40 -9.68 11.58 -14.47
C ASN A 40 -9.23 10.34 -13.68
N ILE A 41 -10.19 9.54 -13.17
CA ILE A 41 -9.91 8.29 -12.47
C ILE A 41 -9.22 7.28 -13.41
N LEU A 42 -9.68 7.17 -14.65
CA LEU A 42 -9.05 6.32 -15.67
C LEU A 42 -7.61 6.77 -15.99
N ALA A 43 -7.41 8.07 -16.21
CA ALA A 43 -6.06 8.61 -16.47
C ALA A 43 -5.10 8.40 -15.29
N MET A 44 -5.62 8.42 -14.06
CA MET A 44 -4.85 8.04 -12.87
C MET A 44 -4.54 6.53 -12.87
N GLY A 45 -5.52 5.69 -13.20
CA GLY A 45 -5.35 4.24 -13.29
C GLY A 45 -4.34 3.81 -14.36
N GLU A 46 -4.23 4.53 -15.48
CA GLU A 46 -3.20 4.32 -16.50
C GLU A 46 -1.80 4.61 -15.97
N LYS A 47 -1.63 5.70 -15.22
CA LYS A 47 -0.34 6.07 -14.62
C LYS A 47 0.11 5.07 -13.55
N THR A 48 -0.82 4.55 -12.76
CA THR A 48 -0.52 3.58 -11.71
C THR A 48 -0.41 2.14 -12.23
N GLY A 49 -0.80 1.89 -13.48
CA GLY A 49 -0.82 0.57 -14.10
C GLY A 49 -2.03 -0.28 -13.73
N MET A 50 -3.00 0.26 -12.97
CA MET A 50 -4.26 -0.42 -12.61
C MET A 50 -5.09 -0.79 -13.84
N THR A 51 -5.08 0.04 -14.89
CA THR A 51 -5.83 -0.21 -16.14
C THR A 51 -5.16 -1.23 -17.06
N ARG A 52 -3.90 -1.60 -16.81
CA ARG A 52 -3.17 -2.60 -17.61
C ARG A 52 -3.45 -4.04 -17.18
N ASN A 53 -4.15 -4.24 -16.07
CA ASN A 53 -4.48 -5.57 -15.57
C ASN A 53 -5.78 -6.08 -16.22
N PRO A 54 -5.75 -7.14 -17.05
CA PRO A 54 -6.93 -7.66 -17.74
C PRO A 54 -7.98 -8.24 -16.79
N HIS A 55 -7.60 -8.66 -15.58
CA HIS A 55 -8.51 -9.16 -14.55
C HIS A 55 -9.09 -8.04 -13.66
N PHE A 56 -8.65 -6.79 -13.83
CA PHE A 56 -9.07 -5.65 -13.01
C PHE A 56 -9.82 -4.61 -13.84
N SER A 57 -11.03 -4.99 -14.28
CA SER A 57 -11.90 -4.12 -15.08
C SER A 57 -12.25 -2.83 -14.36
N HIS A 58 -12.22 -1.71 -15.10
CA HIS A 58 -12.56 -0.38 -14.62
C HIS A 58 -13.97 -0.27 -14.06
N GLU A 59 -14.89 -1.13 -14.51
CA GLU A 59 -16.25 -1.19 -13.99
C GLU A 59 -16.32 -1.66 -12.52
N ASN A 60 -15.36 -2.49 -12.10
CA ASN A 60 -15.34 -3.05 -10.74
C ASN A 60 -14.76 -2.09 -9.70
N TRP A 61 -13.79 -1.25 -10.10
CA TRP A 61 -13.04 -0.44 -9.14
C TRP A 61 -13.36 1.06 -9.19
N ILE A 62 -13.77 1.62 -10.33
CA ILE A 62 -14.18 3.04 -10.40
C ILE A 62 -15.29 3.36 -9.38
N PRO A 63 -16.34 2.53 -9.21
CA PRO A 63 -17.40 2.80 -8.25
C PRO A 63 -16.94 2.80 -6.78
N THR A 64 -15.79 2.20 -6.48
CA THR A 64 -15.26 2.20 -5.12
C THR A 64 -14.77 3.59 -4.72
N PHE A 65 -14.36 4.44 -5.66
CA PHE A 65 -13.87 5.79 -5.36
C PHE A 65 -14.95 6.67 -4.75
N PHE A 66 -14.59 7.36 -3.65
CA PHE A 66 -15.49 8.21 -2.86
C PHE A 66 -16.71 7.48 -2.24
N SER A 67 -16.71 6.14 -2.23
CA SER A 67 -17.67 5.34 -1.46
C SER A 67 -17.41 5.40 0.05
N ALA A 68 -18.32 4.84 0.85
CA ALA A 68 -18.09 4.68 2.29
C ALA A 68 -16.89 3.75 2.57
N GLN A 69 -16.73 2.69 1.79
CA GLN A 69 -15.58 1.78 1.90
C GLN A 69 -14.26 2.54 1.63
N TYR A 70 -14.23 3.38 0.60
CA TYR A 70 -13.06 4.22 0.30
C TYR A 70 -12.77 5.22 1.42
N PHE A 71 -13.79 5.84 2.01
CA PHE A 71 -13.61 6.72 3.15
C PHE A 71 -12.90 6.02 4.30
N TRP A 72 -13.42 4.87 4.74
CA TRP A 72 -12.83 4.10 5.85
C TRP A 72 -11.42 3.59 5.51
N PHE A 73 -11.19 3.15 4.28
CA PHE A 73 -9.88 2.68 3.83
C PHE A 73 -8.83 3.80 3.85
N ILE A 74 -9.12 4.95 3.23
CA ILE A 74 -8.17 6.08 3.18
C ILE A 74 -7.92 6.65 4.58
N LEU A 75 -8.97 6.70 5.41
CA LEU A 75 -8.85 7.15 6.79
C LEU A 75 -7.93 6.22 7.60
N LYS A 76 -8.15 4.90 7.52
CA LYS A 76 -7.28 3.88 8.14
C LYS A 76 -5.82 4.06 7.71
N VAL A 77 -5.58 4.13 6.40
CA VAL A 77 -4.21 4.27 5.85
C VAL A 77 -3.55 5.57 6.31
N ARG A 78 -4.26 6.70 6.27
CA ARG A 78 -3.68 7.99 6.69
C ARG A 78 -3.41 8.04 8.19
N TRP A 79 -4.25 7.43 9.02
CA TRP A 79 -3.98 7.32 10.46
C TRP A 79 -2.78 6.42 10.76
N GLN A 80 -2.68 5.26 10.12
CA GLN A 80 -1.50 4.39 10.27
C GLN A 80 -0.21 5.10 9.88
N ARG A 81 -0.23 5.92 8.81
CA ARG A 81 0.93 6.75 8.42
C ARG A 81 1.33 7.81 9.42
N LEU A 82 0.44 8.27 10.30
CA LEU A 82 0.82 9.21 11.38
C LEU A 82 1.66 8.52 12.47
N GLU A 83 1.55 7.19 12.57
CA GLU A 83 2.27 6.36 13.53
C GLU A 83 3.48 5.66 12.91
N ASP A 84 3.62 5.75 11.59
CA ASP A 84 4.75 5.21 10.86
C ASP A 84 6.02 5.95 11.30
N MET A 85 6.98 5.20 11.81
CA MET A 85 8.27 5.71 12.24
C MET A 85 9.36 5.43 11.19
N THR A 86 8.99 4.85 10.05
CA THR A 86 9.93 4.56 8.97
C THR A 86 10.14 5.78 8.11
N GLU A 87 11.39 6.22 8.01
CA GLU A 87 11.80 7.32 7.15
C GLU A 87 13.03 6.88 6.35
N GLN A 88 13.15 7.36 5.11
CA GLN A 88 14.31 7.07 4.28
C GLN A 88 15.58 7.62 4.95
N GLY A 89 16.60 6.76 5.11
CA GLY A 89 17.82 7.09 5.84
C GLY A 89 17.76 6.84 7.35
N GLY A 90 16.57 6.53 7.88
CA GLY A 90 16.41 6.01 9.23
C GLY A 90 16.77 4.52 9.34
N LEU A 91 16.80 4.01 10.56
CA LEU A 91 16.99 2.57 10.82
C LEU A 91 15.78 1.78 10.33
N ALA A 92 16.02 0.74 9.53
CA ALA A 92 14.98 -0.18 9.09
C ALA A 92 14.40 -0.93 10.32
N PRO A 93 13.07 -0.97 10.53
CA PRO A 93 12.48 -1.65 11.67
C PRO A 93 12.82 -3.14 11.69
N ASN A 94 13.17 -3.65 12.88
CA ASN A 94 13.33 -5.08 13.08
C ASN A 94 12.00 -5.77 13.44
N CYS A 95 11.11 -5.92 12.47
CA CYS A 95 9.81 -6.54 12.71
C CYS A 95 9.94 -8.08 12.82
N PRO A 96 9.13 -8.73 13.67
CA PRO A 96 9.04 -10.19 13.71
C PRO A 96 8.35 -10.73 12.45
N VAL A 97 8.87 -11.83 11.93
CA VAL A 97 8.32 -12.58 10.79
C VAL A 97 8.32 -14.08 11.10
N VAL A 98 7.59 -14.85 10.31
CA VAL A 98 7.51 -16.30 10.45
C VAL A 98 8.02 -16.94 9.17
N ARG A 99 8.98 -17.85 9.28
CA ARG A 99 9.47 -18.64 8.14
C ARG A 99 8.39 -19.63 7.70
N LEU A 100 8.49 -20.12 6.47
CA LEU A 100 7.59 -21.17 5.98
C LEU A 100 7.68 -22.47 6.82
N SER A 101 8.79 -22.69 7.53
CA SER A 101 8.96 -23.78 8.50
C SER A 101 8.13 -23.59 9.79
N GLY A 102 7.51 -22.42 10.00
CA GLY A 102 6.82 -22.04 11.24
C GLY A 102 7.71 -21.38 12.30
N GLU A 103 9.02 -21.30 12.06
CA GLU A 103 9.98 -20.66 12.96
C GLU A 103 9.79 -19.13 12.99
N ARG A 104 9.72 -18.55 14.20
CA ARG A 104 9.70 -17.09 14.38
C ARG A 104 11.12 -16.55 14.29
N CYS A 105 11.31 -15.53 13.48
CA CYS A 105 12.56 -14.79 13.36
C CYS A 105 12.25 -13.31 13.14
N SER A 106 13.25 -12.51 12.83
CA SER A 106 13.15 -11.07 12.62
C SER A 106 13.70 -10.69 11.23
N ILE A 107 13.29 -9.53 10.71
CA ILE A 107 13.75 -9.07 9.39
C ILE A 107 15.28 -8.96 9.33
N TRP A 108 15.91 -8.51 10.42
CA TRP A 108 17.37 -8.35 10.47
C TRP A 108 18.13 -9.67 10.38
N ASP A 109 17.51 -10.80 10.73
CA ASP A 109 18.16 -12.13 10.62
C ASP A 109 18.44 -12.53 9.16
N PHE A 110 17.85 -11.82 8.19
CA PHE A 110 18.08 -12.02 6.75
C PHE A 110 19.11 -11.05 6.16
N MET A 111 19.63 -10.10 6.93
CA MET A 111 20.65 -9.15 6.46
C MET A 111 22.03 -9.80 6.42
N GLN A 112 22.74 -9.70 5.30
CA GLN A 112 24.07 -10.29 5.13
C GLN A 112 25.15 -9.22 4.95
N GLY A 113 25.82 -8.87 6.05
CA GLY A 113 26.87 -7.86 6.05
C GLY A 113 26.35 -6.52 5.53
N ASN A 114 27.05 -5.97 4.52
CA ASN A 114 26.69 -4.68 3.91
C ASN A 114 25.88 -4.82 2.62
N ARG A 115 25.38 -6.02 2.29
CA ARG A 115 24.55 -6.23 1.10
C ARG A 115 23.17 -5.60 1.34
N PRO A 116 22.63 -4.83 0.38
CA PRO A 116 21.26 -4.33 0.47
C PRO A 116 20.28 -5.50 0.52
N LEU A 117 19.31 -5.43 1.44
CA LEU A 117 18.20 -6.38 1.51
C LEU A 117 16.94 -5.71 0.93
N VAL A 118 16.45 -6.23 -0.19
CA VAL A 118 15.23 -5.77 -0.85
C VAL A 118 14.04 -6.56 -0.32
N LEU A 119 13.14 -5.87 0.37
CA LEU A 119 11.90 -6.44 0.90
C LEU A 119 10.75 -6.25 -0.08
N ASN A 120 10.06 -7.33 -0.43
CA ASN A 120 8.86 -7.28 -1.25
C ASN A 120 7.67 -7.85 -0.48
N PHE A 121 6.81 -6.95 0.02
CA PHE A 121 5.62 -7.30 0.78
C PHE A 121 4.47 -7.60 -0.18
N GLY A 122 3.84 -8.77 -0.03
CA GLY A 122 2.82 -9.21 -0.98
C GLY A 122 1.86 -10.24 -0.42
N SER A 123 0.74 -10.39 -1.10
CA SER A 123 -0.23 -11.47 -0.90
C SER A 123 -0.52 -12.10 -2.26
N CYS A 124 -1.40 -13.12 -2.33
CA CYS A 124 -1.77 -13.74 -3.60
C CYS A 124 -2.71 -12.85 -4.45
N THR A 125 -2.78 -11.56 -4.14
CA THR A 125 -3.58 -10.59 -4.88
C THR A 125 -3.02 -10.33 -6.29
N PRO A 126 -3.89 -10.09 -7.29
CA PRO A 126 -3.47 -9.94 -8.69
C PRO A 126 -2.38 -8.89 -8.93
N SER A 127 -2.36 -7.82 -8.13
CA SER A 127 -1.36 -6.74 -8.24
C SER A 127 0.06 -7.20 -7.91
N PHE A 128 0.22 -8.11 -6.95
CA PHE A 128 1.51 -8.68 -6.59
C PHE A 128 1.95 -9.74 -7.59
N ILE A 129 1.04 -10.66 -7.93
CA ILE A 129 1.30 -11.74 -8.91
C ILE A 129 1.69 -11.16 -10.28
N PHE A 130 1.01 -10.12 -10.75
CA PHE A 130 1.32 -9.50 -12.04
C PHE A 130 2.73 -8.89 -12.11
N LYS A 131 3.24 -8.36 -10.99
CA LYS A 131 4.60 -7.81 -10.91
C LYS A 131 5.64 -8.85 -10.49
N PHE A 132 5.22 -10.08 -10.20
CA PHE A 132 6.11 -11.11 -9.69
C PHE A 132 7.20 -11.49 -10.69
N ASP A 133 6.86 -11.58 -11.98
CA ASP A 133 7.87 -11.87 -13.02
C ASP A 133 8.87 -10.72 -13.20
N GLN A 134 8.43 -9.46 -12.99
CA GLN A 134 9.36 -8.32 -12.98
C GLN A 134 10.31 -8.39 -11.77
N PHE A 135 9.80 -8.84 -10.63
CA PHE A 135 10.62 -9.05 -9.43
C PHE A 135 11.62 -10.20 -9.61
N LYS A 136 11.25 -11.29 -10.28
CA LYS A 136 12.19 -12.37 -10.62
C LYS A 136 13.36 -11.86 -11.47
N ARG A 137 13.09 -11.06 -12.50
CA ARG A 137 14.14 -10.44 -13.32
C ARG A 137 15.06 -9.56 -12.49
N LEU A 138 14.51 -8.79 -11.55
CA LEU A 138 15.30 -7.98 -10.61
C LEU A 138 16.26 -8.84 -9.77
N ILE A 139 15.81 -10.01 -9.31
CA ILE A 139 16.66 -10.96 -8.58
C ILE A 139 17.77 -11.51 -9.49
N GLU A 140 17.44 -11.87 -10.74
CA GLU A 140 18.41 -12.36 -11.72
C GLU A 140 19.49 -11.31 -12.02
N ASP A 141 19.09 -10.05 -12.20
CA ASP A 141 19.99 -8.95 -12.56
C ASP A 141 20.88 -8.49 -11.38
N PHE A 142 20.35 -8.50 -10.15
CA PHE A 142 21.00 -7.88 -8.98
C PHE A 142 21.34 -8.86 -7.85
N GLY A 143 21.10 -10.16 -8.01
CA GLY A 143 21.39 -11.18 -6.99
C GLY A 143 22.87 -11.28 -6.60
N SER A 144 23.79 -10.80 -7.46
CA SER A 144 25.21 -10.74 -7.13
C SER A 144 25.55 -9.65 -6.11
N VAL A 145 24.74 -8.60 -5.98
CA VAL A 145 25.03 -7.41 -5.15
C VAL A 145 24.01 -7.15 -4.05
N ALA A 146 22.82 -7.72 -4.12
CA ALA A 146 21.74 -7.54 -3.15
C ALA A 146 21.06 -8.88 -2.80
N ASP A 147 20.43 -8.91 -1.64
CA ASP A 147 19.62 -10.03 -1.18
C ASP A 147 18.15 -9.65 -1.29
N PHE A 148 17.28 -10.66 -1.49
CA PHE A 148 15.86 -10.44 -1.76
C PHE A 148 15.01 -11.29 -0.82
N LEU A 149 14.01 -10.67 -0.19
CA LEU A 149 13.09 -11.34 0.71
C LEU A 149 11.64 -10.97 0.35
N ILE A 150 10.83 -11.99 0.08
CA ILE A 150 9.39 -11.83 -0.07
C ILE A 150 8.74 -12.05 1.30
N ILE A 151 7.98 -11.07 1.75
CA ILE A 151 7.23 -11.15 3.00
C ILE A 151 5.76 -11.29 2.64
N TYR A 152 5.21 -12.49 2.87
CA TYR A 152 3.79 -12.73 2.68
C TYR A 152 2.99 -12.04 3.78
N ILE A 153 2.05 -11.17 3.39
CA ILE A 153 1.17 -10.43 4.30
C ILE A 153 -0.28 -10.88 4.12
N GLU A 154 -1.15 -10.48 5.04
CA GLU A 154 -2.58 -10.75 4.99
C GLU A 154 -3.18 -10.38 3.62
N GLU A 155 -4.08 -11.23 3.12
CA GLU A 155 -4.75 -11.03 1.84
C GLU A 155 -5.49 -9.69 1.79
N ALA A 156 -5.26 -8.90 0.74
CA ALA A 156 -5.92 -7.60 0.61
C ALA A 156 -7.42 -7.74 0.29
N HIS A 157 -7.85 -8.95 -0.09
CA HIS A 157 -9.24 -9.35 -0.29
C HIS A 157 -9.49 -10.64 0.50
N ALA A 158 -9.83 -10.51 1.78
CA ALA A 158 -10.37 -11.65 2.52
C ALA A 158 -11.73 -12.01 1.91
N SER A 159 -11.81 -13.17 1.25
CA SER A 159 -13.09 -13.79 0.91
C SER A 159 -13.77 -14.20 2.21
N GLY A 160 -14.61 -13.33 2.74
CA GLY A 160 -15.60 -13.65 3.77
C GLY A 160 -16.86 -14.21 3.14
#